data_AF-A0A1Q5KLJ5-F1
#
_entry.id   AF-A0A1Q5KLJ5-F1
#
_cell.length_a   1.000
_cell.length_b   1.000
_cell.length_c   1.000
_cell.angle_alpha   90.00
_cell.angle_beta   90.00
_cell.angle_gamma   90.00
#
_symmetry.space_group_name_H-M   'P 1'
#
loop_
_entity.id
_entity.type
_entity.pdbx_description
1 polymer ?
#
loop_
_entity_poly.entity_id
_entity_poly.type
_entity_poly.pdbx_seq_one_letter_code
_entity_poly.pdbx_strand_id
1 'polypeptide(L)'
;MRAKPRNRGSADRAFDSALDDTDLTAARAALSQGRWQAARSLLARTGDDWDRRGHRAVVLARETYSAAWTRAWLLAEPDSADAAVLLALARVWRALRGKDEPDLAREACRSAAERYPADPTPWLGLLLLERHLGAQEEVVRTFEQVRARYADHHHAHHLMVARLAERRAGAGPDPLHEVYDFADWAAEQAPADSPLAILPVVAHAERYRVLAAAGFEPADPAGSGHWSGRRARQVMKAAFDWWLEWEHDDHPRRLLDLNFLAHAKHCGGRGAEAAALFHRIGGHATPEPWSYPDRDPLAAFHAARTRALGAA
;
A
#
# COMPACT_ATOMS: atom_id res chain seq x y z
N MET A 1 21.28 -7.41 -25.45
CA MET A 1 21.88 -6.43 -24.50
C MET A 1 21.53 -6.86 -23.08
N ARG A 2 22.52 -7.28 -22.28
CA ARG A 2 22.30 -7.67 -20.88
C ARG A 2 22.04 -6.41 -20.05
N ALA A 3 20.86 -6.31 -19.44
CA ALA A 3 20.53 -5.24 -18.51
C ALA A 3 21.51 -5.27 -17.31
N LYS A 4 22.14 -4.12 -17.02
CA LYS A 4 22.96 -3.95 -15.82
C LYS A 4 22.09 -4.17 -14.57
N PRO A 5 22.58 -4.87 -13.52
CA PRO A 5 21.86 -4.97 -12.28
C PRO A 5 21.72 -3.56 -11.66
N ARG A 6 20.49 -3.08 -11.50
CA ARG A 6 20.19 -1.82 -10.81
C ARG A 6 20.57 -1.96 -9.34
N ASN A 7 21.31 -0.97 -8.85
CA ASN A 7 21.81 -0.90 -7.49
C ASN A 7 20.64 -0.72 -6.50
N ARG A 8 20.05 -1.84 -6.03
CA ARG A 8 18.89 -1.87 -5.12
C ARG A 8 19.09 -1.04 -3.85
N GLY A 9 20.32 -0.89 -3.37
CA GLY A 9 20.64 -0.13 -2.14
C GLY A 9 20.46 1.38 -2.22
N SER A 10 20.40 1.98 -3.42
CA SER A 10 20.14 3.42 -3.59
C SER A 10 18.64 3.75 -3.67
N ALA A 11 17.83 2.82 -4.18
CA ALA A 11 16.38 2.99 -4.28
C ALA A 11 15.69 2.80 -2.91
N ASP A 12 16.19 1.87 -2.08
CA ASP A 12 15.71 1.67 -0.71
C ASP A 12 15.96 2.89 0.21
N ARG A 13 16.89 3.78 -0.14
CA ARG A 13 17.11 5.05 0.59
C ARG A 13 16.23 6.20 0.09
N ALA A 14 15.66 6.10 -1.11
CA ALA A 14 14.85 7.15 -1.70
C ALA A 14 13.37 7.06 -1.31
N PHE A 15 12.90 5.86 -0.95
CA PHE A 15 11.53 5.61 -0.55
C PHE A 15 11.51 5.06 0.88
N ASP A 16 11.16 5.90 1.85
CA ASP A 16 10.94 5.41 3.20
C ASP A 16 9.51 4.85 3.33
N SER A 17 9.41 3.53 3.50
CA SER A 17 8.13 2.86 3.75
C SER A 17 7.46 3.23 5.08
N ALA A 18 8.18 3.88 6.00
CA ALA A 18 7.62 4.47 7.22
C ALA A 18 6.93 5.82 6.95
N LEU A 19 7.03 6.34 5.73
CA LEU A 19 6.48 7.64 5.33
C LEU A 19 6.99 8.73 6.27
N ASP A 20 6.11 9.40 7.01
CA ASP A 20 6.47 10.42 8.00
C ASP A 20 6.34 9.95 9.46
N ASP A 21 6.13 8.64 9.69
CA ASP A 21 6.08 8.05 11.03
C ASP A 21 7.50 7.95 11.62
N THR A 22 7.88 8.98 12.38
CA THR A 22 9.21 9.09 13.02
C THR A 22 9.41 8.03 14.11
N ASP A 23 8.36 7.67 14.82
CA ASP A 23 8.34 6.63 15.84
C ASP A 23 8.62 5.25 15.22
N LEU A 24 7.98 4.95 14.09
CA LEU A 24 8.24 3.75 13.28
C LEU A 24 9.67 3.73 12.74
N THR A 25 10.15 4.86 12.23
CA THR A 25 11.52 5.00 11.73
C THR A 25 12.55 4.67 12.82
N ALA A 26 12.36 5.21 14.03
CA ALA A 26 13.22 4.94 15.18
C ALA A 26 13.15 3.47 15.62
N ALA A 27 11.94 2.89 15.70
CA ALA A 27 11.77 1.48 16.09
C ALA A 27 12.39 0.52 15.08
N ARG A 28 12.25 0.80 13.77
CA ARG A 28 12.87 0.02 12.69
C ARG A 28 14.39 0.07 12.76
N ALA A 29 14.97 1.25 13.01
CA ALA A 29 16.41 1.42 13.19
C ALA A 29 16.94 0.68 14.45
N ALA A 30 16.16 0.64 15.52
CA ALA A 30 16.49 -0.15 16.71
C ALA A 30 16.38 -1.66 16.45
N LEU A 31 15.33 -2.10 15.74
CA LEU A 31 15.11 -3.49 15.38
C LEU A 31 16.23 -4.03 14.48
N SER A 32 16.74 -3.24 13.54
CA SER A 32 17.87 -3.65 12.68
C SER A 32 19.17 -3.90 13.46
N GLN A 33 19.28 -3.32 14.67
CA GLN A 33 20.37 -3.53 15.62
C GLN A 33 20.07 -4.60 16.68
N GLY A 34 18.97 -5.35 16.53
CA GLY A 34 18.56 -6.41 17.46
C GLY A 34 17.84 -5.94 18.73
N ARG A 35 17.55 -4.63 18.84
CA ARG A 35 16.83 -4.05 19.98
C ARG A 35 15.31 -4.12 19.76
N TRP A 36 14.77 -5.34 19.80
CA TRP A 36 13.34 -5.60 19.56
C TRP A 36 12.39 -4.93 20.56
N GLN A 37 12.88 -4.50 21.73
CA GLN A 37 12.09 -3.79 22.74
C GLN A 37 11.49 -2.48 22.20
N ALA A 38 12.14 -1.83 21.24
CA ALA A 38 11.60 -0.63 20.60
C ALA A 38 10.37 -0.95 19.75
N ALA A 39 10.40 -2.04 18.98
CA ALA A 39 9.24 -2.52 18.22
C ALA A 39 8.10 -2.94 19.14
N ARG A 40 8.42 -3.64 20.24
CA ARG A 40 7.45 -3.98 21.29
C ARG A 40 6.74 -2.75 21.85
N SER A 41 7.49 -1.77 22.33
CA SER A 41 6.93 -0.55 22.92
C SER A 41 6.12 0.25 21.90
N LEU A 42 6.54 0.27 20.63
CA LEU A 42 5.79 0.93 19.57
C LEU A 42 4.44 0.26 19.30
N LEU A 43 4.42 -1.06 19.12
CA LEU A 43 3.19 -1.81 18.85
C LEU A 43 2.22 -1.74 20.04
N ALA A 44 2.72 -1.88 21.27
CA ALA A 44 1.92 -1.73 22.48
C ALA A 44 1.27 -0.34 22.61
N ARG A 45 2.01 0.74 22.32
CA ARG A 45 1.46 2.12 22.33
C ARG A 45 0.48 2.38 21.18
N THR A 46 0.63 1.69 20.06
CA THR A 46 -0.28 1.83 18.91
C THR A 46 -1.65 1.27 19.26
N GLY A 47 -1.71 0.21 20.08
CA GLY A 47 -2.96 -0.38 20.53
C GLY A 47 -3.82 -0.83 19.35
N ASP A 48 -5.08 -0.40 19.36
CA ASP A 48 -6.11 -0.82 18.42
C ASP A 48 -6.36 0.21 17.29
N ASP A 49 -5.43 1.16 17.08
CA ASP A 49 -5.39 1.94 15.82
C ASP A 49 -4.99 0.99 14.68
N TRP A 50 -5.98 0.32 14.10
CA TRP A 50 -5.76 -0.84 13.24
C TRP A 50 -5.01 -0.52 11.95
N ASP A 51 -5.28 0.63 11.32
CA ASP A 51 -4.53 1.04 10.14
C ASP A 51 -3.07 1.35 10.50
N ARG A 52 -2.81 2.00 11.64
CA ARG A 52 -1.45 2.35 12.05
C ARG A 52 -0.70 1.12 12.53
N ARG A 53 -1.35 0.25 13.30
CA ARG A 53 -0.81 -1.04 13.75
C ARG A 53 -0.45 -1.90 12.56
N GLY A 54 -1.36 -2.04 11.60
CA GLY A 54 -1.12 -2.80 10.36
C GLY A 54 0.03 -2.21 9.54
N HIS A 55 0.08 -0.89 9.36
CA HIS A 55 1.18 -0.22 8.66
C HIS A 55 2.54 -0.45 9.36
N ARG A 56 2.62 -0.17 10.67
CA ARG A 56 3.83 -0.34 11.48
C ARG A 56 4.33 -1.79 11.46
N ALA A 57 3.44 -2.76 11.68
CA ALA A 57 3.79 -4.18 11.68
C ALA A 57 4.30 -4.62 10.30
N VAL A 58 3.65 -4.21 9.20
CA VAL A 58 4.11 -4.51 7.84
C VAL A 58 5.48 -3.93 7.56
N VAL A 59 5.75 -2.68 7.95
CA VAL A 59 7.05 -2.02 7.74
C VAL A 59 8.15 -2.70 8.55
N LEU A 60 7.92 -2.96 9.84
CA LEU A 60 8.88 -3.66 10.70
C LEU A 60 9.17 -5.09 10.22
N ALA A 61 8.15 -5.78 9.69
CA ALA A 61 8.28 -7.14 9.18
C ALA A 61 9.15 -7.26 7.91
N ARG A 62 9.29 -6.17 7.13
CA ARG A 62 10.10 -6.17 5.91
C ARG A 62 11.60 -6.24 6.17
N GLU A 63 12.04 -5.85 7.37
CA GLU A 63 13.44 -5.83 7.78
C GLU A 63 14.09 -7.20 7.67
N THR A 64 15.34 -7.22 7.20
CA THR A 64 16.05 -8.46 6.85
C THR A 64 16.11 -9.47 7.99
N TYR A 65 16.35 -8.99 9.21
CA TYR A 65 16.48 -9.81 10.42
C TYR A 65 15.23 -9.80 11.31
N SER A 66 14.10 -9.24 10.84
CA SER A 66 12.87 -9.11 11.62
C SER A 66 12.44 -10.45 12.22
N ALA A 67 12.34 -11.50 11.41
CA ALA A 67 11.95 -12.84 11.88
C ALA A 67 12.89 -13.41 12.95
N ALA A 68 14.20 -13.13 12.89
CA ALA A 68 15.16 -13.61 13.88
C ALA A 68 14.98 -12.89 15.22
N TRP A 69 14.86 -11.56 15.18
CA TRP A 69 14.67 -10.77 16.39
C TRP A 69 13.31 -10.99 17.03
N THR A 70 12.26 -11.20 16.23
CA THR A 70 10.94 -11.52 16.77
C THR A 70 10.88 -12.92 17.39
N ARG A 71 11.67 -13.88 16.90
CA ARG A 71 11.83 -15.16 17.61
C ARG A 71 12.52 -14.98 18.96
N ALA A 72 13.55 -14.14 19.04
CA ALA A 72 14.18 -13.81 20.32
C ALA A 72 13.21 -13.10 21.28
N TRP A 73 12.33 -12.24 20.76
CA TRP A 73 11.24 -11.65 21.53
C TRP A 73 10.27 -12.72 22.04
N LEU A 74 9.79 -13.65 21.20
CA LEU A 74 8.92 -14.75 21.64
C LEU A 74 9.59 -15.70 22.66
N LEU A 75 10.91 -15.85 22.65
CA LEU A 75 11.61 -16.60 23.71
C LEU A 75 11.54 -15.88 25.06
N ALA A 76 11.57 -14.55 25.06
CA ALA A 76 11.45 -13.74 26.27
C ALA A 76 9.99 -13.56 26.71
N GLU A 77 9.06 -13.48 25.77
CA GLU A 77 7.62 -13.26 25.99
C GLU A 77 6.78 -14.24 25.12
N PRO A 78 6.62 -15.51 25.54
CA PRO A 78 6.00 -16.56 24.72
C PRO A 78 4.56 -16.28 24.30
N ASP A 79 3.81 -15.59 25.16
CA ASP A 79 2.38 -15.28 24.97
C ASP A 79 2.14 -13.93 24.28
N SER A 80 3.21 -13.25 23.83
CA SER A 80 3.09 -11.95 23.17
C SER A 80 2.36 -12.06 21.82
N ALA A 81 1.16 -11.46 21.74
CA ALA A 81 0.39 -11.35 20.49
C ALA A 81 1.11 -10.46 19.47
N ASP A 82 1.70 -9.35 19.90
CA ASP A 82 2.45 -8.44 19.03
C ASP A 82 3.66 -9.14 18.38
N ALA A 83 4.39 -9.94 19.17
CA ALA A 83 5.51 -10.71 18.65
C ALA A 83 5.04 -11.81 17.67
N ALA A 84 3.93 -12.48 17.96
CA ALA A 84 3.36 -13.48 17.06
C ALA A 84 2.95 -12.87 15.71
N VAL A 85 2.24 -11.73 15.72
CA VAL A 85 1.86 -10.96 14.52
C VAL A 85 3.11 -10.56 13.73
N LEU A 86 4.09 -9.94 14.38
CA LEU A 86 5.30 -9.47 13.68
C LEU A 86 6.09 -10.63 13.07
N LEU A 87 6.17 -11.78 13.75
CA LEU A 87 6.82 -12.97 13.22
C LEU A 87 6.05 -13.50 12.00
N ALA A 88 4.73 -13.59 12.08
CA ALA A 88 3.89 -14.05 10.99
C ALA A 88 4.08 -13.19 9.73
N LEU A 89 4.01 -11.86 9.86
CA LEU A 89 4.26 -10.95 8.75
C LEU A 89 5.70 -11.04 8.21
N ALA A 90 6.69 -11.25 9.08
CA ALA A 90 8.08 -11.44 8.64
C ALA A 90 8.24 -12.74 7.83
N ARG A 91 7.52 -13.81 8.20
CA ARG A 91 7.45 -15.05 7.41
C ARG A 91 6.76 -14.83 6.06
N VAL A 92 5.67 -14.06 6.01
CA VAL A 92 5.01 -13.66 4.75
C VAL A 92 6.01 -12.98 3.81
N TRP A 93 6.74 -11.97 4.28
CA TRP A 93 7.74 -11.29 3.45
C TRP A 93 8.87 -12.20 2.99
N ARG A 94 9.30 -13.15 3.83
CA ARG A 94 10.30 -14.14 3.44
C ARG A 94 9.76 -15.11 2.40
N ALA A 95 8.53 -15.60 2.54
CA ALA A 95 7.87 -16.46 1.56
C ALA A 95 7.70 -15.76 0.19
N LEU A 96 7.25 -14.51 0.17
CA LEU A 96 7.18 -13.69 -1.04
C LEU A 96 8.56 -13.45 -1.71
N ARG A 97 9.65 -13.56 -0.94
CA ARG A 97 11.04 -13.48 -1.45
C ARG A 97 11.62 -14.85 -1.81
N GLY A 98 10.85 -15.95 -1.71
CA GLY A 98 11.32 -17.32 -1.93
C GLY A 98 12.31 -17.82 -0.86
N LYS A 99 12.25 -17.26 0.36
CA LYS A 99 13.15 -17.59 1.48
C LYS A 99 12.44 -18.31 2.64
N ASP A 100 11.18 -18.64 2.47
CA ASP A 100 10.38 -19.40 3.44
C ASP A 100 9.24 -20.13 2.71
N GLU A 101 8.69 -21.15 3.35
CA GLU A 101 7.54 -21.88 2.80
C GLU A 101 6.24 -21.08 3.00
N PRO A 102 5.43 -20.88 1.94
CA PRO A 102 4.15 -20.16 2.04
C PRO A 102 3.21 -20.77 3.09
N ASP A 103 3.15 -22.09 3.22
CA ASP A 103 2.25 -22.74 4.17
C ASP A 103 2.61 -22.47 5.64
N LEU A 104 3.91 -22.36 5.93
CA LEU A 104 4.37 -21.96 7.27
C LEU A 104 4.08 -20.48 7.56
N ALA A 105 4.06 -19.62 6.54
CA ALA A 105 3.62 -18.24 6.72
C ALA A 105 2.11 -18.19 6.98
N ARG A 106 1.32 -19.00 6.25
CA ARG A 106 -0.13 -19.13 6.44
C ARG A 106 -0.49 -19.60 7.85
N GLU A 107 0.17 -20.65 8.33
CA GLU A 107 -0.01 -21.20 9.67
C GLU A 107 0.35 -20.18 10.75
N ALA A 108 1.48 -19.47 10.59
CA ALA A 108 1.89 -18.45 11.53
C ALA A 108 0.88 -17.29 11.63
N CYS A 109 0.33 -16.84 10.50
CA CYS A 109 -0.72 -15.81 10.53
C CYS A 109 -2.01 -16.31 11.19
N ARG A 110 -2.46 -17.54 10.92
CA ARG A 110 -3.64 -18.11 11.60
C ARG A 110 -3.41 -18.24 13.11
N SER A 111 -2.26 -18.75 13.51
CA SER A 111 -1.86 -18.85 14.93
C SER A 111 -1.81 -17.49 15.61
N ALA A 112 -1.33 -16.46 14.92
CA ALA A 112 -1.31 -15.09 15.43
C ALA A 112 -2.75 -14.51 15.55
N ALA A 113 -3.62 -14.80 14.59
CA ALA A 113 -5.04 -14.41 14.64
C ALA A 113 -5.79 -15.08 15.80
N GLU A 114 -5.45 -16.31 16.16
CA GLU A 114 -6.03 -17.00 17.32
C GLU A 114 -5.64 -16.36 18.66
N ARG A 115 -4.42 -15.80 18.77
CA ARG A 115 -3.92 -15.15 19.98
C ARG A 115 -4.61 -13.82 20.28
N TYR A 116 -4.94 -13.04 19.24
CA TYR A 116 -5.70 -11.81 19.39
C TYR A 116 -6.80 -11.74 18.31
N PRO A 117 -7.98 -12.34 18.55
CA PRO A 117 -9.03 -12.49 17.55
C PRO A 117 -9.58 -11.18 16.98
N ALA A 118 -9.46 -10.06 17.69
CA ALA A 118 -9.91 -8.75 17.22
C ALA A 118 -8.90 -8.09 16.26
N ASP A 119 -7.63 -8.47 16.31
CA ASP A 119 -6.58 -7.85 15.48
C ASP A 119 -6.72 -8.26 14.00
N PRO A 120 -6.95 -7.30 13.08
CA PRO A 120 -6.99 -7.60 11.64
C PRO A 120 -5.59 -7.84 11.04
N THR A 121 -4.51 -7.47 11.73
CA THR A 121 -3.15 -7.45 11.18
C THR A 121 -2.65 -8.82 10.72
N PRO A 122 -2.89 -9.94 11.42
CA PRO A 122 -2.53 -11.27 10.89
C PRO A 122 -3.23 -11.61 9.57
N TRP A 123 -4.49 -11.20 9.42
CA TRP A 123 -5.27 -11.37 8.19
C TRP A 123 -4.80 -10.44 7.07
N LEU A 124 -4.37 -9.21 7.39
CA LEU A 124 -3.67 -8.34 6.45
C LEU A 124 -2.37 -9.00 5.95
N GLY A 125 -1.62 -9.66 6.85
CA GLY A 125 -0.45 -10.46 6.50
C GLY A 125 -0.78 -11.59 5.53
N LEU A 126 -1.84 -12.35 5.79
CA LEU A 126 -2.33 -13.38 4.86
C LEU A 126 -2.75 -12.77 3.52
N LEU A 127 -3.45 -11.64 3.51
CA LEU A 127 -3.92 -11.00 2.29
C LEU A 127 -2.76 -10.56 1.40
N LEU A 128 -1.67 -10.06 2.00
CA LEU A 128 -0.42 -9.76 1.30
C LEU A 128 0.17 -10.99 0.61
N LEU A 129 0.12 -12.15 1.27
CA LEU A 129 0.59 -13.42 0.72
C LEU A 129 -0.33 -13.92 -0.41
N GLU A 130 -1.63 -14.05 -0.12
CA GLU A 130 -2.61 -14.61 -1.05
C GLU A 130 -2.83 -13.74 -2.28
N ARG A 131 -2.68 -12.41 -2.19
CA ARG A 131 -2.72 -11.55 -3.37
C ARG A 131 -1.74 -12.02 -4.46
N HIS A 132 -0.58 -12.54 -4.07
CA HIS A 132 0.47 -12.97 -4.99
C HIS A 132 0.46 -14.47 -5.26
N LEU A 133 0.17 -15.29 -4.26
CA LEU A 133 0.32 -16.76 -4.34
C LEU A 133 -1.01 -17.51 -4.27
N GLY A 134 -2.09 -16.83 -3.92
CA GLY A 134 -3.39 -17.42 -3.63
C GLY A 134 -4.31 -17.50 -4.85
N ALA A 135 -5.22 -18.46 -4.76
CA ALA A 135 -6.41 -18.48 -5.61
C ALA A 135 -7.32 -17.30 -5.25
N GLN A 136 -8.17 -16.90 -6.19
CA GLN A 136 -9.06 -15.76 -6.00
C GLN A 136 -9.98 -15.92 -4.79
N GLU A 137 -10.52 -17.12 -4.59
CA GLU A 137 -11.42 -17.44 -3.48
C GLU A 137 -10.74 -17.21 -2.12
N GLU A 138 -9.46 -17.58 -2.00
CA GLU A 138 -8.68 -17.37 -0.77
C GLU A 138 -8.37 -15.89 -0.54
N VAL A 139 -8.12 -15.11 -1.58
CA VAL A 139 -7.97 -13.64 -1.44
C VAL A 139 -9.25 -13.03 -0.89
N VAL A 140 -10.41 -13.34 -1.50
CA VAL A 140 -11.71 -12.79 -1.07
C VAL A 140 -12.01 -13.21 0.37
N ARG A 141 -11.86 -14.50 0.68
CA ARG A 141 -12.07 -15.01 2.04
C ARG A 141 -11.19 -14.32 3.07
N THR A 142 -9.92 -14.10 2.75
CA THR A 142 -8.97 -13.42 3.65
C THR A 142 -9.30 -11.94 3.82
N PHE A 143 -9.70 -11.27 2.74
CA PHE A 143 -10.15 -9.89 2.77
C PHE A 143 -11.39 -9.72 3.66
N GLU A 144 -12.37 -10.62 3.57
CA GLU A 144 -13.55 -10.62 4.46
C GLU A 144 -13.18 -10.84 5.93
N GLN A 145 -12.12 -11.59 6.24
CA GLN A 145 -11.63 -11.71 7.62
C GLN A 145 -11.05 -10.39 8.15
N VAL A 146 -10.41 -9.58 7.30
CA VAL A 146 -9.98 -8.23 7.67
C VAL A 146 -11.19 -7.34 7.93
N ARG A 147 -12.13 -7.31 6.98
CA ARG A 147 -13.33 -6.45 7.06
C ARG A 147 -14.26 -6.80 8.23
N ALA A 148 -14.36 -8.07 8.59
CA ALA A 148 -15.13 -8.50 9.76
C ALA A 148 -14.61 -7.92 11.09
N ARG A 149 -13.33 -7.50 11.13
CA ARG A 149 -12.69 -6.91 12.32
C ARG A 149 -12.58 -5.40 12.22
N TYR A 150 -12.26 -4.90 11.02
CA TYR A 150 -12.14 -3.49 10.74
C TYR A 150 -12.58 -3.22 9.30
N ALA A 151 -13.84 -2.79 9.16
CA ALA A 151 -14.56 -2.73 7.89
C ALA A 151 -13.89 -1.84 6.84
N ASP A 152 -13.22 -0.77 7.27
CA ASP A 152 -12.63 0.24 6.40
C ASP A 152 -11.11 0.14 6.28
N HIS A 153 -10.52 -1.01 6.63
CA HIS A 153 -9.06 -1.17 6.67
C HIS A 153 -8.40 -0.76 5.35
N HIS A 154 -7.70 0.38 5.36
CA HIS A 154 -7.19 1.06 4.18
C HIS A 154 -6.26 0.18 3.35
N HIS A 155 -5.25 -0.39 4.00
CA HIS A 155 -4.25 -1.21 3.30
C HIS A 155 -4.88 -2.45 2.65
N ALA A 156 -5.86 -3.08 3.29
CA ALA A 156 -6.54 -4.25 2.75
C ALA A 156 -7.36 -3.92 1.49
N HIS A 157 -8.04 -2.77 1.48
CA HIS A 157 -8.78 -2.32 0.29
C HIS A 157 -7.85 -2.02 -0.88
N HIS A 158 -6.72 -1.37 -0.65
CA HIS A 158 -5.70 -1.15 -1.70
C HIS A 158 -5.19 -2.49 -2.28
N LEU A 159 -4.95 -3.50 -1.44
CA LEU A 159 -4.54 -4.83 -1.90
C LEU A 159 -5.63 -5.50 -2.75
N MET A 160 -6.89 -5.36 -2.35
CA MET A 160 -8.02 -5.91 -3.11
C MET A 160 -8.20 -5.20 -4.45
N VAL A 161 -8.10 -3.86 -4.50
CA VAL A 161 -8.11 -3.09 -5.75
C VAL A 161 -7.00 -3.57 -6.68
N ALA A 162 -5.76 -3.69 -6.20
CA ALA A 162 -4.64 -4.13 -7.02
C ALA A 162 -4.84 -5.57 -7.54
N ARG A 163 -5.41 -6.47 -6.73
CA ARG A 163 -5.73 -7.85 -7.17
C ARG A 163 -6.84 -7.88 -8.21
N LEU A 164 -7.92 -7.14 -8.00
CA LEU A 164 -9.02 -7.05 -8.97
C LEU A 164 -8.54 -6.41 -10.27
N ALA A 165 -7.67 -5.40 -10.20
CA ALA A 165 -7.10 -4.77 -11.37
C ALA A 165 -6.29 -5.73 -12.25
N GLU A 166 -5.67 -6.77 -11.69
CA GLU A 166 -4.91 -7.77 -12.45
C GLU A 166 -5.80 -8.79 -13.18
N ARG A 167 -7.08 -8.87 -12.82
CA ARG A 167 -8.01 -9.80 -13.46
C ARG A 167 -8.29 -9.36 -14.89
N ARG A 168 -8.46 -10.37 -15.76
CA ARG A 168 -8.76 -10.18 -17.18
C ARG A 168 -7.77 -9.24 -17.90
N ALA A 169 -6.51 -9.17 -17.45
CA ALA A 169 -5.49 -8.30 -18.05
C ALA A 169 -5.34 -8.50 -19.57
N GLY A 170 -5.46 -9.75 -20.05
CA GLY A 170 -5.36 -10.09 -21.48
C GLY A 170 -6.61 -9.79 -22.31
N ALA A 171 -7.74 -9.41 -21.69
CA ALA A 171 -8.97 -9.09 -22.40
C ALA A 171 -8.98 -7.64 -22.95
N GLY A 172 -8.00 -6.82 -22.57
CA GLY A 172 -7.91 -5.43 -22.98
C GLY A 172 -8.77 -4.47 -22.14
N PRO A 173 -8.93 -3.22 -22.60
CA PRO A 173 -9.67 -2.20 -21.87
C PRO A 173 -11.16 -2.55 -21.72
N ASP A 174 -11.66 -2.44 -20.50
CA ASP A 174 -13.07 -2.67 -20.16
C ASP A 174 -13.59 -1.52 -19.27
N PRO A 175 -14.44 -0.62 -19.79
CA PRO A 175 -15.02 0.48 -19.02
C PRO A 175 -15.90 0.04 -17.84
N LEU A 176 -16.39 -1.20 -17.86
CA LEU A 176 -17.25 -1.81 -16.84
C LEU A 176 -16.49 -2.84 -16.01
N HIS A 177 -15.17 -2.72 -15.94
CA HIS A 177 -14.41 -3.70 -15.17
C HIS A 177 -14.76 -3.66 -13.69
N GLU A 178 -14.90 -4.85 -13.09
CA GLU A 178 -15.31 -5.09 -11.70
C GLU A 178 -14.48 -4.35 -10.63
N VAL A 179 -13.28 -3.88 -10.97
CA VAL A 179 -12.45 -3.12 -10.01
C VAL A 179 -13.00 -1.73 -9.77
N TYR A 180 -13.63 -1.12 -10.78
CA TYR A 180 -14.23 0.19 -10.63
C TYR A 180 -15.47 0.10 -9.75
N ASP A 181 -16.31 -0.91 -9.98
CA ASP A 181 -17.51 -1.15 -9.18
C ASP A 181 -17.16 -1.48 -7.72
N PHE A 182 -16.11 -2.27 -7.49
CA PHE A 182 -15.60 -2.53 -6.14
C PHE A 182 -15.09 -1.25 -5.46
N ALA A 183 -14.32 -0.42 -6.17
CA ALA A 183 -13.74 0.79 -5.61
C ALA A 183 -14.81 1.84 -5.29
N ASP A 184 -15.79 2.01 -6.17
CA ASP A 184 -16.92 2.92 -5.97
C ASP A 184 -17.77 2.42 -4.79
N TRP A 185 -18.13 1.13 -4.75
CA TRP A 185 -18.86 0.55 -3.63
C TRP A 185 -18.12 0.71 -2.30
N ALA A 186 -16.81 0.44 -2.25
CA ALA A 186 -16.04 0.56 -1.01
C ALA A 186 -15.97 2.02 -0.52
N ALA A 187 -15.82 2.99 -1.43
CA ALA A 187 -15.86 4.41 -1.09
C ALA A 187 -17.26 4.86 -0.62
N GLU A 188 -18.33 4.34 -1.24
CA GLU A 188 -19.72 4.67 -0.88
C GLU A 188 -20.17 4.08 0.46
N GLN A 189 -19.67 2.90 0.83
CA GLN A 189 -20.02 2.26 2.11
C GLN A 189 -19.25 2.84 3.30
N ALA A 190 -18.09 3.44 3.07
CA ALA A 190 -17.25 3.98 4.12
C ALA A 190 -17.84 5.28 4.71
N PRO A 191 -17.52 5.60 5.98
CA PRO A 191 -17.80 6.91 6.55
C PRO A 191 -17.23 8.06 5.70
N ALA A 192 -17.87 9.23 5.74
CA ALA A 192 -17.49 10.37 4.89
C ALA A 192 -16.05 10.86 5.11
N ASP A 193 -15.49 10.67 6.30
CA ASP A 193 -14.11 11.03 6.66
C ASP A 193 -13.10 9.89 6.41
N SER A 194 -13.54 8.75 5.88
CA SER A 194 -12.70 7.60 5.59
C SER A 194 -11.77 7.85 4.40
N PRO A 195 -10.48 7.46 4.50
CA PRO A 195 -9.54 7.56 3.39
C PRO A 195 -9.89 6.64 2.21
N LEU A 196 -10.87 5.73 2.35
CA LEU A 196 -11.32 4.89 1.25
C LEU A 196 -11.96 5.67 0.08
N ALA A 197 -12.30 6.95 0.28
CA ALA A 197 -12.73 7.85 -0.80
C ALA A 197 -11.71 7.95 -1.95
N ILE A 198 -10.43 7.61 -1.73
CA ILE A 198 -9.40 7.59 -2.76
C ILE A 198 -9.45 6.36 -3.68
N LEU A 199 -10.12 5.27 -3.26
CA LEU A 199 -10.04 3.98 -3.95
C LEU A 199 -10.41 4.05 -5.44
N PRO A 200 -11.43 4.83 -5.88
CA PRO A 200 -11.71 4.98 -7.31
C PRO A 200 -10.52 5.53 -8.11
N VAL A 201 -9.73 6.44 -7.53
CA VAL A 201 -8.50 6.95 -8.16
C VAL A 201 -7.45 5.86 -8.25
N VAL A 202 -7.28 5.08 -7.18
CA VAL A 202 -6.35 3.95 -7.12
C VAL A 202 -6.73 2.88 -8.15
N ALA A 203 -8.01 2.56 -8.29
CA ALA A 203 -8.52 1.60 -9.28
C ALA A 203 -8.21 2.01 -10.72
N HIS A 204 -8.38 3.29 -11.05
CA HIS A 204 -7.98 3.83 -12.36
C HIS A 204 -6.47 3.70 -12.61
N ALA A 205 -5.64 4.05 -11.62
CA ALA A 205 -4.18 3.96 -11.75
C ALA A 205 -3.69 2.51 -11.86
N GLU A 206 -4.25 1.60 -11.05
CA GLU A 206 -3.96 0.16 -11.10
C GLU A 206 -4.41 -0.46 -12.42
N ARG A 207 -5.56 -0.05 -12.96
CA ARG A 207 -5.98 -0.51 -14.29
C ARG A 207 -5.09 -0.03 -15.41
N TYR A 208 -4.69 1.24 -15.37
CA TYR A 208 -3.70 1.73 -16.30
C TYR A 208 -2.41 0.91 -16.23
N ARG A 209 -1.88 0.64 -15.02
CA ARG A 209 -0.68 -0.18 -14.82
C ARG A 209 -0.81 -1.54 -15.53
N VAL A 210 -1.92 -2.24 -15.31
CA VAL A 210 -2.14 -3.58 -15.87
C VAL A 210 -2.31 -3.54 -17.38
N LEU A 211 -3.10 -2.60 -17.92
CA LEU A 211 -3.33 -2.48 -19.35
C LEU A 211 -2.06 -2.04 -20.11
N ALA A 212 -1.29 -1.12 -19.55
CA ALA A 212 -0.03 -0.66 -20.14
C ALA A 212 1.04 -1.77 -20.11
N ALA A 213 1.14 -2.54 -19.02
CA ALA A 213 2.02 -3.70 -18.94
C ALA A 213 1.63 -4.81 -19.95
N ALA A 214 0.34 -4.96 -20.26
CA ALA A 214 -0.16 -5.88 -21.27
C ALA A 214 -0.11 -5.31 -22.71
N GLY A 215 0.36 -4.07 -22.90
CA GLY A 215 0.50 -3.44 -24.22
C GLY A 215 -0.79 -2.86 -24.81
N PHE A 216 -1.87 -2.77 -24.02
CA PHE A 216 -3.15 -2.18 -24.45
C PHE A 216 -3.21 -0.65 -24.27
N GLU A 217 -2.33 -0.10 -23.43
CA GLU A 217 -2.22 1.34 -23.18
C GLU A 217 -0.77 1.82 -23.41
N PRO A 218 -0.55 3.08 -23.81
CA PRO A 218 0.78 3.65 -23.90
C PRO A 218 1.55 3.58 -22.58
N ALA A 219 2.85 3.33 -22.65
CA ALA A 219 3.71 3.21 -21.46
C ALA A 219 3.92 4.54 -20.70
N ASP A 220 3.69 5.69 -21.35
CA ASP A 220 3.70 6.99 -20.68
C ASP A 220 2.29 7.32 -20.15
N PRO A 221 2.11 7.40 -18.81
CA PRO A 221 0.79 7.63 -18.22
C PRO A 221 0.20 8.98 -18.60
N ALA A 222 1.02 10.02 -18.80
CA ALA A 222 0.54 11.33 -19.22
C ALA A 222 0.05 11.35 -20.68
N GLY A 223 0.62 10.48 -21.54
CA GLY A 223 0.26 10.35 -22.95
C GLY A 223 -0.86 9.34 -23.23
N SER A 224 -1.19 8.46 -22.28
CA SER A 224 -2.20 7.40 -22.48
C SER A 224 -3.65 7.87 -22.51
N GLY A 225 -3.97 9.05 -21.94
CA GLY A 225 -5.34 9.56 -21.92
C GLY A 225 -6.30 8.79 -20.99
N HIS A 226 -5.81 7.87 -20.15
CA HIS A 226 -6.65 7.10 -19.20
C HIS A 226 -7.44 7.98 -18.21
N TRP A 227 -7.02 9.24 -18.01
CA TRP A 227 -7.72 10.23 -17.18
C TRP A 227 -8.65 11.18 -17.96
N SER A 228 -8.74 11.08 -19.28
CA SER A 228 -9.51 12.01 -20.12
C SER A 228 -11.01 11.67 -20.19
N GLY A 229 -11.37 10.41 -19.92
CA GLY A 229 -12.76 9.93 -19.93
C GLY A 229 -13.66 10.64 -18.91
N ARG A 230 -14.98 10.65 -19.16
CA ARG A 230 -15.96 11.31 -18.26
C ARG A 230 -15.92 10.76 -16.83
N ARG A 231 -15.95 9.42 -16.68
CA ARG A 231 -15.85 8.73 -15.36
C ARG A 231 -14.57 9.11 -14.64
N ALA A 232 -13.42 9.00 -15.31
CA ALA A 232 -12.11 9.29 -14.73
C ALA A 232 -12.00 10.75 -14.24
N ARG A 233 -12.54 11.71 -15.02
CA ARG A 233 -12.60 13.13 -14.61
C ARG A 233 -13.51 13.35 -13.39
N GLN A 234 -14.66 12.68 -13.33
CA GLN A 234 -15.57 12.77 -12.19
C GLN A 234 -14.94 12.19 -10.92
N VAL A 235 -14.36 10.99 -11.01
CA VAL A 235 -13.63 10.33 -9.93
C VAL A 235 -12.50 11.22 -9.41
N MET A 236 -11.67 11.76 -10.31
CA MET A 236 -10.56 12.63 -9.93
C MET A 236 -11.02 13.96 -9.30
N LYS A 237 -12.18 14.49 -9.71
CA LYS A 237 -12.78 15.67 -9.09
C LYS A 237 -13.27 15.33 -7.68
N ALA A 238 -14.08 14.28 -7.53
CA ALA A 238 -14.65 13.87 -6.25
C ALA A 238 -13.57 13.58 -5.21
N ALA A 239 -12.52 12.82 -5.57
CA ALA A 239 -11.42 12.53 -4.65
C ALA A 239 -10.62 13.78 -4.25
N PHE A 240 -10.51 14.78 -5.12
CA PHE A 240 -9.83 16.03 -4.81
C PHE A 240 -10.67 16.95 -3.93
N ASP A 241 -11.99 17.05 -4.21
CA ASP A 241 -12.91 17.79 -3.35
C ASP A 241 -12.95 17.17 -1.94
N TRP A 242 -13.04 15.84 -1.86
CA TRP A 242 -12.93 15.11 -0.60
C TRP A 242 -11.61 15.43 0.12
N TRP A 243 -10.48 15.39 -0.59
CA TRP A 243 -9.17 15.74 0.00
C TRP A 243 -9.12 17.17 0.54
N LEU A 244 -9.76 18.14 -0.12
CA LEU A 244 -9.82 19.53 0.36
C LEU A 244 -10.63 19.67 1.66
N GLU A 245 -11.67 18.85 1.83
CA GLU A 245 -12.52 18.83 3.01
C GLU A 245 -11.96 17.93 4.14
N TRP A 246 -10.99 17.07 3.81
CA TRP A 246 -10.46 16.11 4.74
C TRP A 246 -9.44 16.74 5.71
N GLU A 247 -9.88 16.97 6.94
CA GLU A 247 -9.07 17.60 8.00
C GLU A 247 -8.09 16.62 8.70
N HIS A 248 -8.22 15.31 8.48
CA HIS A 248 -7.47 14.28 9.22
C HIS A 248 -6.09 13.97 8.62
N ASP A 249 -5.12 14.85 8.88
CA ASP A 249 -3.73 14.64 8.47
C ASP A 249 -2.96 13.58 9.29
N ASP A 250 -3.64 12.71 10.05
CA ASP A 250 -2.98 11.72 10.92
C ASP A 250 -3.11 10.27 10.41
N HIS A 251 -3.84 10.01 9.33
CA HIS A 251 -3.93 8.63 8.81
C HIS A 251 -2.53 8.12 8.38
N PRO A 252 -2.09 6.93 8.84
CA PRO A 252 -0.71 6.44 8.70
C PRO A 252 -0.27 6.21 7.25
N ARG A 253 -1.22 6.15 6.30
CA ARG A 253 -0.94 5.92 4.88
C ARG A 253 -1.32 7.09 3.98
N ARG A 254 -1.67 8.25 4.53
CA ARG A 254 -2.15 9.41 3.74
C ARG A 254 -1.18 9.87 2.65
N LEU A 255 0.13 9.75 2.89
CA LEU A 255 1.14 10.14 1.89
C LEU A 255 1.12 9.23 0.66
N LEU A 256 0.70 7.97 0.81
CA LEU A 256 0.47 7.09 -0.32
C LEU A 256 -0.69 7.60 -1.18
N ASP A 257 -1.81 7.96 -0.54
CA ASP A 257 -3.01 8.45 -1.22
C ASP A 257 -2.74 9.78 -1.94
N LEU A 258 -2.00 10.68 -1.30
CA LEU A 258 -1.53 11.92 -1.92
C LEU A 258 -0.67 11.67 -3.16
N ASN A 259 0.22 10.66 -3.13
CA ASN A 259 1.01 10.29 -4.31
C ASN A 259 0.11 9.75 -5.45
N PHE A 260 -0.92 8.96 -5.15
CA PHE A 260 -1.92 8.53 -6.15
C PHE A 260 -2.69 9.70 -6.75
N LEU A 261 -3.18 10.61 -5.91
CA LEU A 261 -3.93 11.78 -6.35
C LEU A 261 -3.05 12.75 -7.16
N ALA A 262 -1.82 13.01 -6.72
CA ALA A 262 -0.87 13.87 -7.43
C ALA A 262 -0.50 13.29 -8.80
N HIS A 263 -0.28 11.97 -8.87
CA HIS A 263 -0.05 11.28 -10.13
C HIS A 263 -1.25 11.39 -11.07
N ALA A 264 -2.47 11.21 -10.57
CA ALA A 264 -3.70 11.38 -11.35
C ALA A 264 -3.84 12.82 -11.88
N LYS A 265 -3.62 13.84 -11.03
CA LYS A 265 -3.67 15.26 -11.42
C LYS A 265 -2.59 15.61 -12.45
N HIS A 266 -1.39 15.07 -12.28
CA HIS A 266 -0.30 15.23 -13.24
C HIS A 266 -0.66 14.65 -14.61
N CYS A 267 -1.11 13.39 -14.66
CA CYS A 267 -1.48 12.73 -15.90
C CYS A 267 -2.73 13.33 -16.55
N GLY A 268 -3.65 13.89 -15.74
CA GLY A 268 -4.83 14.62 -16.21
C GLY A 268 -4.56 16.06 -16.65
N GLY A 269 -3.30 16.55 -16.58
CA GLY A 269 -2.94 17.91 -16.98
C GLY A 269 -3.40 19.02 -16.03
N ARG A 270 -3.73 18.69 -14.76
CA ARG A 270 -4.22 19.61 -13.74
C ARG A 270 -3.07 20.18 -12.90
N GLY A 271 -2.24 21.02 -13.52
CA GLY A 271 -0.96 21.50 -12.95
C GLY A 271 -1.08 22.17 -11.58
N ALA A 272 -2.01 23.11 -11.41
CA ALA A 272 -2.17 23.84 -10.15
C ALA A 272 -2.62 22.94 -8.98
N GLU A 273 -3.56 22.02 -9.23
CA GLU A 273 -4.02 21.04 -8.23
C GLU A 273 -2.90 20.05 -7.89
N ALA A 274 -2.12 19.62 -8.88
CA ALA A 274 -0.94 18.79 -8.65
C ALA A 274 0.11 19.52 -7.79
N ALA A 275 0.33 20.82 -8.02
CA ALA A 275 1.26 21.63 -7.23
C ALA A 275 0.88 21.66 -5.74
N ALA A 276 -0.40 21.88 -5.43
CA ALA A 276 -0.90 21.85 -4.05
C ALA A 276 -0.62 20.49 -3.37
N LEU A 277 -0.87 19.39 -4.08
CA LEU A 277 -0.58 18.05 -3.57
C LEU A 277 0.92 17.81 -3.39
N PHE A 278 1.77 18.24 -4.31
CA PHE A 278 3.23 18.11 -4.17
C PHE A 278 3.80 18.92 -3.01
N HIS A 279 3.23 20.08 -2.70
CA HIS A 279 3.59 20.81 -1.48
C HIS A 279 3.29 19.99 -0.22
N ARG A 280 2.13 19.30 -0.20
CA ARG A 280 1.72 18.46 0.94
C ARG A 280 2.55 17.17 1.07
N ILE A 281 2.87 16.52 -0.06
CA ILE A 281 3.73 15.33 -0.08
C ILE A 281 5.14 15.64 0.42
N GLY A 282 5.66 16.82 0.06
CA GLY A 282 7.02 17.22 0.42
C GLY A 282 8.07 16.27 -0.16
N GLY A 283 8.87 15.66 0.72
CA GLY A 283 9.93 14.71 0.34
C GLY A 283 9.50 13.24 0.25
N HIS A 284 8.24 12.93 0.59
CA HIS A 284 7.78 11.55 0.78
C HIS A 284 7.20 10.96 -0.52
N ALA A 285 8.05 10.78 -1.53
CA ALA A 285 7.67 10.03 -2.73
C ALA A 285 7.39 8.56 -2.37
N THR A 286 6.52 7.89 -3.13
CA THR A 286 6.27 6.45 -3.03
C THR A 286 6.61 5.75 -4.35
N PRO A 287 6.95 4.45 -4.37
CA PRO A 287 7.22 3.73 -5.62
C PRO A 287 5.96 3.67 -6.50
N GLU A 288 4.82 3.29 -5.95
CA GLU A 288 3.53 3.34 -6.62
C GLU A 288 2.82 4.67 -6.31
N PRO A 289 2.21 5.34 -7.30
CA PRO A 289 2.05 4.91 -8.71
C PRO A 289 3.18 5.35 -9.65
N TRP A 290 4.23 6.03 -9.17
CA TRP A 290 5.24 6.66 -10.02
C TRP A 290 6.08 5.67 -10.86
N SER A 291 6.09 4.41 -10.46
CA SER A 291 6.70 3.30 -11.19
C SER A 291 5.84 2.81 -12.36
N TYR A 292 4.59 3.25 -12.53
CA TYR A 292 3.70 2.65 -13.52
C TYR A 292 4.05 3.00 -14.98
N PRO A 293 3.94 2.04 -15.92
CA PRO A 293 3.88 0.60 -15.65
C PRO A 293 5.25 0.04 -15.19
N ASP A 294 6.37 0.53 -15.76
CA ASP A 294 7.74 0.09 -15.44
C ASP A 294 8.76 1.25 -15.48
N ARG A 295 8.36 2.42 -14.99
CA ARG A 295 9.18 3.64 -14.94
C ARG A 295 10.12 3.64 -13.74
N ASP A 296 11.14 4.50 -13.78
CA ASP A 296 11.88 4.86 -12.57
C ASP A 296 11.01 5.81 -11.72
N PRO A 297 10.55 5.37 -10.53
CA PRO A 297 9.58 6.14 -9.75
C PRO A 297 10.13 7.47 -9.25
N LEU A 298 11.43 7.54 -8.91
CA LEU A 298 12.01 8.75 -8.33
C LEU A 298 12.18 9.82 -9.42
N ALA A 299 12.68 9.41 -10.59
CA ALA A 299 12.78 10.29 -11.75
C ALA A 299 11.39 10.77 -12.21
N ALA A 300 10.38 9.89 -12.22
CA ALA A 300 9.02 10.24 -12.59
C ALA A 300 8.39 11.24 -11.60
N PHE A 301 8.52 10.98 -10.29
CA PHE A 301 8.04 11.90 -9.24
C PHE A 301 8.69 13.28 -9.36
N HIS A 302 10.02 13.34 -9.47
CA HIS A 302 10.72 14.62 -9.57
C HIS A 302 10.37 15.38 -10.84
N ALA A 303 10.30 14.71 -12.00
CA ALA A 303 9.90 15.35 -13.25
C ALA A 303 8.48 15.94 -13.15
N ALA A 304 7.54 15.19 -12.58
CA ALA A 304 6.17 15.64 -12.37
C ALA A 304 6.10 16.82 -11.39
N ARG A 305 6.83 16.74 -10.27
CA ARG A 305 6.90 17.79 -9.25
C ARG A 305 7.50 19.08 -9.82
N THR A 306 8.65 19.01 -10.50
CA THR A 306 9.29 20.18 -11.11
C THR A 306 8.36 20.83 -12.14
N ARG A 307 7.67 20.04 -12.96
CA ARG A 307 6.71 20.57 -13.94
C ARG A 307 5.53 21.26 -13.27
N ALA A 308 4.95 20.67 -12.23
CA ALA A 308 3.81 21.25 -11.53
C ALA A 308 4.18 22.54 -10.79
N LEU A 309 5.32 22.54 -10.07
CA LEU A 309 5.79 23.69 -9.30
C LEU A 309 6.39 24.81 -10.16
N GLY A 310 6.90 24.51 -11.36
CA GLY A 310 7.40 25.51 -12.30
C GLY A 310 6.30 26.12 -13.19
N ALA A 311 5.09 25.55 -13.16
CA ALA A 311 3.93 26.04 -13.91
C ALA A 311 2.87 26.74 -13.03
N ALA A 312 3.04 26.68 -11.70
CA ALA A 312 2.26 27.40 -10.70
C ALA A 312 2.92 28.75 -10.37
#